data_AF-A0A5B0PZ61-F1
#
_entry.id   AF-A0A5B0PZ61-F1
#
_cell.length_a   1.000
_cell.length_b   1.000
_cell.length_c   1.000
_cell.angle_alpha   90.00
_cell.angle_beta   90.00
_cell.angle_gamma   90.00
#
_symmetry.space_group_name_H-M   'P 1'
#
loop_
_entity.id
_entity.type
_entity.pdbx_description
1 polymer ?
#
loop_
_entity_poly.entity_id
_entity_poly.type
_entity_poly.pdbx_seq_one_letter_code
_entity_poly.pdbx_strand_id
1 'polypeptide(L)'
;MQFLKHITVLTSMTCGLSTADQKYDIENKCTLYCDPKSSLQAVCAKGQLGEIRFRPTPENYLLKRANPTQNLPPGVKGYHNCVGLEADSAHCCDENVKFTKGSNETTIGARDFNKFCHDPTPISVKPKHCAY
;
A
#
# COMPACT_ATOMS: atom_id res chain seq x y z
N MET A 1 -31.64 43.65 4.43
CA MET A 1 -30.62 42.78 5.05
C MET A 1 -31.19 41.38 5.18
N GLN A 2 -30.85 40.42 4.32
CA GLN A 2 -31.12 38.97 4.53
C GLN A 2 -30.63 38.13 3.33
N PHE A 3 -29.32 38.07 3.07
CA PHE A 3 -28.77 37.08 2.12
C PHE A 3 -27.38 36.61 2.56
N LEU A 4 -27.25 36.22 3.83
CA LEU A 4 -25.98 35.70 4.35
C LEU A 4 -26.20 34.63 5.42
N LYS A 5 -26.90 33.54 5.09
CA LYS A 5 -27.09 32.42 6.04
C LYS A 5 -26.96 31.00 5.47
N HIS A 6 -26.62 30.79 4.20
CA HIS A 6 -26.68 29.43 3.61
C HIS A 6 -25.41 28.91 2.95
N ILE A 7 -24.24 29.51 3.20
CA ILE A 7 -22.96 29.00 2.65
C ILE A 7 -22.04 28.62 3.81
N THR A 8 -22.43 27.63 4.62
CA THR A 8 -21.53 27.08 5.66
C THR A 8 -21.83 25.62 5.98
N VAL A 9 -22.27 24.83 4.99
CA VAL A 9 -22.50 23.37 5.20
C VAL A 9 -22.01 22.50 4.03
N LEU A 10 -21.64 23.07 2.87
CA LEU A 10 -21.26 22.24 1.70
C LEU A 10 -19.77 21.84 1.65
N THR A 11 -18.88 22.53 2.35
CA THR A 11 -17.42 22.26 2.33
C THR A 11 -16.98 21.13 3.25
N SER A 12 -17.82 20.65 4.17
CA SER A 12 -17.51 19.53 5.06
C SER A 12 -17.82 18.16 4.47
N MET A 13 -18.62 18.08 3.40
CA MET A 13 -18.99 16.80 2.78
C MET A 13 -17.92 16.25 1.83
N THR A 14 -17.15 17.11 1.16
CA THR A 14 -16.19 16.68 0.12
C THR A 14 -14.97 15.94 0.69
N CYS A 15 -14.51 16.30 1.90
CA CYS A 15 -13.44 15.55 2.59
C CYS A 15 -13.95 14.24 3.22
N GLY A 16 -15.23 14.17 3.60
CA GLY A 16 -15.85 12.98 4.20
C GLY A 16 -16.04 11.84 3.20
N LEU A 17 -16.46 12.14 1.97
CA LEU A 17 -16.55 11.13 0.91
C LEU A 17 -15.16 10.60 0.51
N SER A 18 -14.19 11.49 0.32
CA SER A 18 -12.83 11.10 -0.10
C SER A 18 -12.14 10.17 0.92
N THR A 19 -12.38 10.38 2.23
CA THR A 19 -11.82 9.51 3.28
C THR A 19 -12.61 8.21 3.45
N ALA A 20 -13.92 8.21 3.23
CA ALA A 20 -14.74 7.00 3.24
C ALA A 20 -14.41 6.08 2.06
N ASP A 21 -14.23 6.63 0.86
CA ASP A 21 -13.86 5.89 -0.34
C ASP A 21 -12.46 5.29 -0.19
N GLN A 22 -11.51 6.05 0.36
CA GLN A 22 -10.17 5.54 0.63
C GLN A 22 -10.18 4.41 1.66
N LYS A 23 -10.96 4.54 2.74
CA LYS A 23 -11.08 3.49 3.76
C LYS A 23 -11.70 2.23 3.16
N TYR A 24 -12.77 2.37 2.37
CA TYR A 24 -13.39 1.27 1.65
C TYR A 24 -12.37 0.57 0.74
N ASP A 25 -11.60 1.33 -0.02
CA ASP A 25 -10.57 0.78 -0.91
C ASP A 25 -9.46 0.05 -0.14
N ILE A 26 -9.00 0.60 0.98
CA ILE A 26 -8.01 -0.05 1.87
C ILE A 26 -8.53 -1.40 2.37
N GLU A 27 -9.81 -1.49 2.74
CA GLU A 27 -10.40 -2.70 3.31
C GLU A 27 -10.74 -3.76 2.25
N ASN A 28 -11.00 -3.36 1.01
CA ASN A 28 -11.60 -4.22 -0.02
C ASN A 28 -10.75 -4.43 -1.28
N LYS A 29 -9.74 -3.61 -1.59
CA LYS A 29 -8.91 -3.81 -2.78
C LYS A 29 -7.86 -4.91 -2.55
N CYS A 30 -7.65 -5.72 -3.59
CA CYS A 30 -6.69 -6.81 -3.60
C CYS A 30 -5.75 -6.61 -4.79
N THR A 31 -4.71 -5.83 -4.58
CA THR A 31 -3.75 -5.44 -5.62
C THR A 31 -2.41 -6.14 -5.46
N LEU A 32 -2.21 -6.84 -4.35
CA LEU A 32 -1.01 -7.58 -3.98
C LEU A 32 -1.40 -8.94 -3.39
N TYR A 33 -0.73 -10.00 -3.83
CA TYR A 33 -0.82 -11.32 -3.21
C TYR A 33 0.56 -11.85 -2.84
N CYS A 34 0.74 -12.17 -1.56
CA CYS A 34 1.91 -12.90 -1.05
C CYS A 34 1.41 -14.21 -0.39
N ASP A 35 2.04 -15.34 -0.72
CA ASP A 35 1.64 -16.65 -0.19
C ASP A 35 1.73 -16.64 1.35
N PRO A 36 0.62 -16.82 2.08
CA PRO A 36 0.62 -16.81 3.54
C PRO A 36 1.39 -17.98 4.18
N LYS A 37 1.79 -18.99 3.40
CA LYS A 37 2.68 -20.08 3.85
C LYS A 37 4.16 -19.74 3.66
N SER A 38 4.49 -18.69 2.93
CA SER A 38 5.86 -18.20 2.78
C SER A 38 6.26 -17.31 3.96
N SER A 39 7.57 -17.12 4.16
CA SER A 39 8.12 -16.12 5.10
C SER A 39 8.05 -14.69 4.54
N LEU A 40 7.45 -14.50 3.36
CA LEU A 40 7.42 -13.21 2.69
C LEU A 40 6.30 -12.32 3.27
N GLN A 41 6.64 -11.05 3.49
CA GLN A 41 5.74 -9.99 3.91
C GLN A 41 5.39 -9.07 2.73
N ALA A 42 4.13 -8.67 2.69
CA ALA A 42 3.61 -7.74 1.69
C ALA A 42 4.04 -6.30 1.99
N VAL A 43 4.67 -5.64 1.02
CA VAL A 43 5.14 -4.25 1.16
C VAL A 43 4.80 -3.40 -0.06
N CYS A 44 4.79 -2.09 0.16
CA CYS A 44 4.62 -1.04 -0.82
C CYS A 44 5.91 -0.22 -0.88
N ALA A 45 6.53 -0.15 -2.06
CA ALA A 45 7.84 0.42 -2.26
C ALA A 45 7.77 1.75 -3.03
N LYS A 46 8.50 2.75 -2.53
CA LYS A 46 8.73 4.03 -3.21
C LYS A 46 10.22 4.21 -3.46
N GLY A 47 10.60 4.36 -4.73
CA GLY A 47 11.99 4.59 -5.11
C GLY A 47 12.46 5.97 -4.67
N GLN A 48 13.59 6.04 -3.98
CA GLN A 48 14.23 7.29 -3.60
C GLN A 48 15.49 7.48 -4.45
N LEU A 49 15.45 8.50 -5.31
CA LEU A 49 16.62 8.95 -6.06
C LEU A 49 17.60 9.60 -5.08
N GLY A 50 18.88 9.27 -5.19
CA GLY A 50 19.94 9.89 -4.40
C GLY A 50 20.15 11.37 -4.74
N GLU A 51 21.06 12.02 -4.02
CA GLU A 51 21.44 13.42 -4.26
C GLU A 51 21.95 13.64 -5.70
N ILE A 52 22.48 12.60 -6.34
CA ILE A 52 22.91 12.60 -7.73
C ILE A 52 21.71 12.24 -8.63
N ARG A 53 20.89 13.24 -8.95
CA ARG A 53 19.67 13.15 -9.78
C ARG A 53 19.87 12.61 -11.21
N PHE A 54 21.10 12.34 -11.62
CA PHE A 54 21.44 11.87 -12.97
C PHE A 54 21.39 10.34 -13.13
N ARG A 55 21.15 9.58 -12.05
CA ARG A 55 20.87 8.14 -12.16
C ARG A 55 19.36 7.91 -12.20
N PRO A 56 18.83 7.27 -13.25
CA PRO A 56 17.39 6.99 -13.35
C PRO A 56 16.92 5.89 -12.40
N THR A 57 17.84 5.18 -11.75
CA THR A 57 17.56 4.07 -10.83
C THR A 57 17.58 4.55 -9.38
N PRO A 58 16.57 4.20 -8.55
CA PRO A 58 16.60 4.48 -7.12
C PRO A 58 17.86 3.92 -6.45
N GLU A 59 18.45 4.69 -5.54
CA GLU A 59 19.57 4.21 -4.71
C GLU A 59 19.05 3.49 -3.46
N ASN A 60 17.89 3.93 -2.97
CA ASN A 60 17.20 3.36 -1.82
C ASN A 60 15.71 3.23 -2.13
N TYR A 61 15.04 2.40 -1.35
CA TYR A 61 13.59 2.24 -1.39
C TYR A 61 13.04 2.48 0.01
N LEU A 62 12.06 3.39 0.11
CA LEU A 62 11.19 3.49 1.27
C LEU A 62 10.13 2.39 1.14
N LEU A 63 10.09 1.50 2.11
CA LEU A 63 9.15 0.40 2.18
C LEU A 63 8.14 0.67 3.28
N LYS A 64 6.86 0.49 2.97
CA LYS A 64 5.77 0.49 3.93
C LYS A 64 5.10 -0.88 3.95
N ARG A 65 4.64 -1.34 5.11
CA ARG A 65 3.82 -2.56 5.19
C ARG A 65 2.55 -2.35 4.37
N ALA A 66 2.22 -3.29 3.49
CA ALA A 66 0.98 -3.21 2.72
C ALA A 66 -0.25 -3.43 3.61
N ASN A 67 -1.36 -2.80 3.25
CA ASN A 67 -2.61 -2.94 3.99
C ASN A 67 -3.17 -4.35 3.79
N PRO A 68 -3.50 -5.11 4.85
CA PRO A 68 -4.23 -6.36 4.71
C PRO A 68 -5.67 -6.07 4.24
N THR A 69 -6.11 -6.78 3.20
CA THR A 69 -7.52 -6.77 2.80
C THR A 69 -8.35 -7.50 3.86
N GLN A 70 -9.39 -6.86 4.38
CA GLN A 70 -10.12 -7.35 5.55
C GLN A 70 -11.35 -8.18 5.19
N ASN A 71 -12.09 -7.76 4.16
CA ASN A 71 -13.41 -8.33 3.84
C ASN A 71 -13.33 -9.54 2.89
N LEU A 72 -12.39 -10.45 3.16
CA LEU A 72 -12.18 -11.64 2.36
C LEU A 72 -13.00 -12.84 2.88
N PRO A 73 -13.45 -13.76 2.01
CA PRO A 73 -14.12 -14.99 2.45
C PRO A 73 -13.27 -15.81 3.42
N PRO A 74 -13.89 -16.62 4.31
CA PRO A 74 -13.17 -17.50 5.21
C PRO A 74 -12.18 -18.40 4.46
N GLY A 75 -10.93 -18.46 4.93
CA GLY A 75 -9.87 -19.26 4.32
C GLY A 75 -9.08 -18.54 3.22
N VAL A 76 -9.53 -17.38 2.74
CA VAL A 76 -8.78 -16.54 1.80
C VAL A 76 -7.85 -15.61 2.58
N LYS A 77 -6.53 -15.74 2.36
CA LYS A 77 -5.46 -14.99 3.02
C LYS A 77 -4.39 -14.60 2.00
N GLY A 78 -3.48 -13.68 2.36
CA GLY A 78 -2.43 -13.19 1.46
C GLY A 78 -2.83 -11.98 0.60
N TYR A 79 -4.10 -11.56 0.71
CA TYR A 79 -4.75 -10.30 0.35
C TYR A 79 -4.11 -9.00 0.84
N HIS A 80 -3.46 -8.19 -0.01
CA HIS A 80 -3.02 -6.85 0.38
C HIS A 80 -3.25 -5.76 -0.69
N ASN A 81 -3.07 -4.49 -0.30
CA ASN A 81 -3.00 -3.35 -1.19
C ASN A 81 -2.09 -2.22 -0.69
N CYS A 82 -1.78 -1.27 -1.59
CA CYS A 82 -0.98 -0.08 -1.32
C CYS A 82 -1.79 1.22 -1.30
N VAL A 83 -3.12 1.14 -1.14
CA VAL A 83 -3.99 2.32 -1.16
C VAL A 83 -3.60 3.26 -0.03
N GLY A 84 -3.40 4.55 -0.37
CA GLY A 84 -3.03 5.58 0.59
C GLY A 84 -1.58 5.53 1.11
N LEU A 85 -0.73 4.62 0.60
CA LEU A 85 0.65 4.48 1.08
C LEU A 85 1.70 5.26 0.26
N GLU A 86 1.28 5.94 -0.82
CA GLU A 86 2.17 6.65 -1.76
C GLU A 86 3.35 5.78 -2.22
N ALA A 87 3.07 4.75 -3.00
CA ALA A 87 4.05 3.80 -3.49
C ALA A 87 4.06 3.72 -5.01
N ASP A 88 5.23 3.43 -5.57
CA ASP A 88 5.42 3.23 -7.01
C ASP A 88 5.13 1.79 -7.42
N SER A 89 5.35 0.84 -6.50
CA SER A 89 5.19 -0.59 -6.75
C SER A 89 4.87 -1.38 -5.48
N ALA A 90 4.31 -2.57 -5.67
CA ALA A 90 3.96 -3.51 -4.62
C ALA A 90 4.83 -4.75 -4.73
N HIS A 91 5.31 -5.29 -3.60
CA HIS A 91 6.28 -6.40 -3.57
C HIS A 91 6.00 -7.36 -2.42
N CYS A 92 6.50 -8.59 -2.54
CA CYS A 92 6.62 -9.54 -1.43
C CYS A 92 8.10 -9.60 -1.03
N CYS A 93 8.45 -9.13 0.17
CA CYS A 93 9.82 -9.13 0.66
C CYS A 93 10.04 -10.16 1.74
N ASP A 94 11.25 -10.66 1.86
CA ASP A 94 11.65 -11.55 2.94
C ASP A 94 11.61 -10.87 4.32
N GLU A 95 11.48 -11.66 5.39
CA GLU A 95 11.50 -11.20 6.79
C GLU A 95 12.82 -10.53 7.20
N ASN A 96 13.90 -10.74 6.44
CA ASN A 96 15.17 -10.03 6.59
C ASN A 96 15.02 -8.51 6.39
N VAL A 97 13.97 -8.05 5.70
CA VAL A 97 13.59 -6.63 5.68
C VAL A 97 12.94 -6.27 7.01
N LYS A 98 13.78 -5.79 7.95
CA LYS A 98 13.33 -5.43 9.29
C LYS A 98 12.71 -4.04 9.29
N PHE A 99 11.45 -3.98 9.71
CA PHE A 99 10.81 -2.74 10.10
C PHE A 99 11.20 -2.42 11.54
N THR A 100 11.58 -1.16 11.79
CA THR A 100 11.84 -0.69 13.15
C THR A 100 10.63 -0.97 14.04
N LYS A 101 10.86 -1.45 15.26
CA LYS A 101 9.78 -1.81 16.19
C LYS A 101 8.85 -0.59 16.40
N GLY A 102 7.56 -0.77 16.12
CA GLY A 102 6.55 0.30 16.20
C GLY A 102 6.45 1.18 14.95
N SER A 103 7.29 0.95 13.93
CA SER A 103 7.20 1.60 12.62
C SER A 103 6.53 0.68 11.59
N ASN A 104 5.71 1.28 10.73
CA ASN A 104 5.16 0.63 9.53
C ASN A 104 6.02 0.89 8.29
N GLU A 105 7.14 1.60 8.44
CA GLU A 105 8.05 1.94 7.35
C GLU A 105 9.51 1.64 7.70
N THR A 106 10.30 1.37 6.66
CA THR A 106 11.75 1.18 6.72
C THR A 106 12.38 1.59 5.40
N THR A 107 13.66 1.92 5.40
CA THR A 107 14.41 2.24 4.17
C THR A 107 15.53 1.23 3.99
N ILE A 108 15.64 0.67 2.79
CA ILE A 108 16.71 -0.26 2.43
C ILE A 108 17.39 0.17 1.13
N GLY A 109 18.65 -0.21 0.96
CA GLY A 109 19.38 0.06 -0.28
C GLY A 109 18.86 -0.75 -1.46
N ALA A 110 19.01 -0.23 -2.68
CA ALA A 110 18.54 -0.89 -3.89
C ALA A 110 19.10 -2.31 -4.09
N ARG A 111 20.35 -2.57 -3.64
CA ARG A 111 20.94 -3.92 -3.65
C ARG A 111 20.16 -4.89 -2.77
N ASP A 112 19.81 -4.48 -1.56
CA ASP A 112 19.08 -5.32 -0.61
C ASP A 112 17.62 -5.47 -1.06
N PHE A 113 17.01 -4.42 -1.60
CA PHE A 113 15.70 -4.49 -2.22
C PHE A 113 15.64 -5.55 -3.32
N ASN A 114 16.54 -5.50 -4.30
CA ASN A 114 16.57 -6.49 -5.38
C ASN A 114 16.91 -7.91 -4.91
N LYS A 115 17.56 -8.05 -3.76
CA LYS A 115 17.92 -9.35 -3.18
C LYS A 115 16.76 -9.97 -2.41
N PHE A 116 16.01 -9.17 -1.65
CA PHE A 116 15.03 -9.66 -0.68
C PHE A 116 13.58 -9.43 -1.09
N CYS A 117 13.32 -8.57 -2.08
CA CYS A 117 11.98 -8.25 -2.55
C CYS A 117 11.76 -8.84 -3.94
N HIS A 118 10.59 -9.44 -4.11
CA HIS A 118 10.19 -10.10 -5.33
C HIS A 118 8.85 -9.57 -5.80
N ASP A 119 8.64 -9.66 -7.10
CA ASP A 119 7.35 -9.33 -7.69
C ASP A 119 6.25 -10.17 -7.02
N PRO A 120 5.06 -9.56 -6.81
CA PRO A 120 3.90 -10.25 -6.28
C PRO A 120 3.58 -11.50 -7.09
N THR A 121 3.10 -12.54 -6.41
CA THR A 121 2.54 -13.68 -7.13
C THR A 121 1.28 -13.22 -7.88
N PRO A 122 1.08 -13.65 -9.14
CA PRO A 122 -0.12 -13.29 -9.89
C PRO A 122 -1.39 -13.58 -9.07
N ILE A 123 -2.29 -12.61 -9.03
CA ILE A 123 -3.57 -12.74 -8.35
C ILE A 123 -4.39 -13.81 -9.08
N SER A 124 -4.42 -15.02 -8.53
CA SER A 124 -5.12 -16.16 -9.12
C SER A 124 -6.61 -16.20 -8.75
N VAL A 125 -6.99 -15.53 -7.66
CA VAL A 125 -8.37 -15.47 -7.22
C VAL A 125 -9.02 -14.33 -7.98
N LYS A 126 -10.16 -14.62 -8.63
CA LYS A 126 -11.18 -13.61 -8.98
C LYS A 126 -12.17 -13.56 -7.83
N PRO A 127 -11.86 -12.92 -6.69
CA PRO A 127 -12.87 -12.80 -5.67
C PRO A 127 -13.89 -11.81 -6.22
N LYS A 128 -15.14 -12.23 -6.34
CA LYS A 128 -16.31 -11.31 -6.46
C LYS A 128 -16.41 -10.29 -5.29
N HIS A 129 -15.39 -10.24 -4.43
CA HIS A 129 -15.33 -9.60 -3.12
C HIS A 129 -14.15 -8.63 -3.01
N CYS A 130 -13.25 -8.59 -4.01
CA CYS A 130 -12.29 -7.49 -4.07
C CYS A 130 -12.89 -6.36 -4.90
N ALA A 131 -12.85 -5.16 -4.33
CA ALA A 131 -13.16 -3.95 -5.08
C ALA A 131 -12.07 -3.75 -6.15
N TYR A 132 -12.47 -3.31 -7.34
CA TYR A 132 -11.56 -2.88 -8.41
C TYR A 132 -11.64 -1.36 -8.54
#